data_AF-A0A1I6HZ85-F1
#
_entry.id   AF-A0A1I6HZ85-F1
#
_cell.length_a   1.000
_cell.length_b   1.000
_cell.length_c   1.000
_cell.angle_alpha   90.00
_cell.angle_beta   90.00
_cell.angle_gamma   90.00
#
_symmetry.space_group_name_H-M   'P 1'
#
loop_
_entity.id
_entity.type
_entity.pdbx_description
1 polymer ?
#
loop_
_entity_poly.entity_id
_entity_poly.type
_entity_poly.pdbx_seq_one_letter_code
_entity_poly.pdbx_strand_id
1 'polypeptide(L)'
;MVTLLLAACGAPEGGPPKATDAQITALAASISALRSDVDPQEAARAARIAYDYPLQLAKQYGITDTPLAHNRKVNRGDRPRGLCWHWAEDLQAKLNSENFKTLEIHRAIANGLNPILISHSTALISAKGDTMYEAIVLDPWRYGGKLFWSKTLEDKRYDWYPRLEILAERRKRRLAYEGAL
;
A
#
# COMPACT_ATOMS: atom_id res chain seq x y z
N MET A 1 9.05 -29.48 -33.01
CA MET A 1 8.34 -28.24 -32.64
C MET A 1 8.31 -28.20 -31.12
N VAL A 2 9.13 -27.36 -30.49
CA VAL A 2 9.24 -27.28 -29.01
C VAL A 2 8.21 -26.26 -28.55
N THR A 3 7.15 -26.72 -27.92
CA THR A 3 6.09 -25.85 -27.38
C THR A 3 6.58 -25.28 -26.05
N LEU A 4 7.02 -24.01 -26.05
CA LEU A 4 7.26 -23.27 -24.80
C LEU A 4 5.91 -23.00 -24.12
N LEU A 5 5.67 -23.63 -22.97
CA LEU A 5 4.60 -23.24 -22.05
C LEU A 5 5.08 -22.03 -21.24
N LEU A 6 4.62 -20.84 -21.61
CA LEU A 6 4.74 -19.65 -20.78
C LEU A 6 3.84 -19.82 -19.56
N ALA A 7 4.42 -20.18 -18.42
CA ALA A 7 3.75 -20.11 -17.13
C ALA A 7 3.56 -18.63 -16.76
N ALA A 8 2.47 -18.02 -17.22
CA ALA A 8 2.00 -16.76 -16.68
C ALA A 8 1.55 -17.01 -15.25
N CYS A 9 2.24 -16.45 -14.25
CA CYS A 9 1.70 -16.34 -12.90
C CYS A 9 0.46 -15.43 -12.97
N GLY A 10 -0.68 -16.03 -13.30
CA GLY A 10 -1.99 -15.40 -13.20
C GLY A 10 -2.27 -15.03 -11.75
N ALA A 11 -3.04 -13.96 -11.55
CA ALA A 11 -3.63 -13.70 -10.25
C ALA A 11 -4.41 -14.97 -9.82
N PRO A 12 -4.32 -15.39 -8.55
CA PRO A 12 -5.03 -16.58 -8.10
C PRO A 12 -6.52 -16.45 -8.44
N GLU A 13 -7.08 -17.49 -9.06
CA GLU A 13 -8.52 -17.59 -9.28
C GLU A 13 -9.23 -17.43 -7.93
N GLY A 14 -10.10 -16.42 -7.81
CA GLY A 14 -10.86 -16.14 -6.57
C GLY A 14 -10.39 -14.94 -5.74
N GLY A 15 -9.38 -14.18 -6.19
CA GLY A 15 -8.92 -12.96 -5.52
C GLY A 15 -7.83 -13.21 -4.47
N PRO A 16 -7.43 -12.18 -3.70
CA PRO A 16 -6.37 -12.32 -2.71
C PRO A 16 -6.74 -13.35 -1.62
N PRO A 17 -5.79 -14.19 -1.17
CA PRO A 17 -6.07 -15.20 -0.16
C PRO A 17 -6.37 -14.55 1.19
N LYS A 18 -7.25 -15.18 1.97
CA LYS A 18 -7.41 -14.82 3.38
C LYS A 18 -6.09 -15.03 4.13
N ALA A 19 -5.79 -14.12 5.04
CA ALA A 19 -4.63 -14.25 5.92
C ALA A 19 -4.84 -15.39 6.92
N THR A 20 -3.75 -16.04 7.32
CA THR A 20 -3.76 -16.95 8.47
C THR A 20 -3.65 -16.16 9.76
N ASP A 21 -4.11 -16.75 10.88
CA ASP A 21 -3.92 -16.12 12.20
C ASP A 21 -2.44 -15.89 12.52
N ALA A 22 -1.54 -16.76 12.05
CA ALA A 22 -0.10 -16.59 12.20
C ALA A 22 0.42 -15.34 11.47
N GLN A 23 -0.08 -15.04 10.27
CA GLN A 23 0.28 -13.83 9.53
C GLN A 23 -0.19 -12.56 10.23
N ILE A 24 -1.44 -12.56 10.70
CA ILE A 24 -2.01 -11.44 11.46
C ILE A 24 -1.21 -11.23 12.76
N THR A 25 -0.91 -12.32 13.47
CA THR A 25 -0.12 -12.28 14.72
C THR A 25 1.30 -11.77 14.48
N ALA A 26 1.95 -12.17 13.39
CA ALA A 26 3.29 -11.69 13.05
C ALA A 26 3.32 -10.19 12.77
N LEU A 27 2.33 -9.68 12.02
CA LEU A 27 2.21 -8.24 11.78
C LEU A 27 1.87 -7.48 13.07
N ALA A 28 0.96 -8.00 13.90
CA ALA A 28 0.63 -7.40 15.19
C ALA A 28 1.86 -7.30 16.10
N ALA A 29 2.64 -8.38 16.22
CA ALA A 29 3.88 -8.39 16.98
C ALA A 29 4.90 -7.37 16.42
N SER A 30 4.99 -7.23 15.11
CA SER A 30 5.89 -6.25 14.48
C SER A 30 5.45 -4.81 14.76
N ILE A 31 4.15 -4.53 14.73
CA ILE A 31 3.60 -3.21 15.07
C ILE A 31 3.82 -2.91 16.56
N SER A 32 3.55 -3.86 17.46
CA SER A 32 3.83 -3.71 18.89
C SER A 32 5.32 -3.49 19.17
N ALA A 33 6.21 -4.05 18.35
CA ALA A 33 7.65 -3.91 18.49
C ALA A 33 8.21 -2.58 17.93
N LEU A 34 7.37 -1.72 17.34
CA LEU A 34 7.80 -0.40 16.88
C LEU A 34 8.34 0.45 18.04
N ARG A 35 7.63 0.42 19.19
CA ARG A 35 8.03 1.13 20.40
C ARG A 35 7.37 0.51 21.64
N SER A 36 7.99 0.68 22.80
CA SER A 36 7.56 0.05 24.06
C SER A 36 6.22 0.54 24.62
N ASP A 37 5.76 1.72 24.18
CA ASP A 37 4.49 2.35 24.58
C ASP A 37 3.34 2.06 23.60
N VAL A 38 3.57 1.25 22.55
CA VAL A 38 2.49 0.81 21.65
C VAL A 38 1.55 -0.13 22.39
N ASP A 39 0.25 0.16 22.36
CA ASP A 39 -0.78 -0.72 22.91
C ASP A 39 -0.90 -1.99 22.05
N PRO A 40 -0.62 -3.19 22.60
CA PRO A 40 -0.73 -4.44 21.85
C PRO A 40 -2.12 -4.71 21.27
N GLN A 41 -3.18 -4.17 21.88
CA GLN A 41 -4.55 -4.28 21.35
C GLN A 41 -4.75 -3.41 20.12
N GLU A 42 -4.16 -2.20 20.09
CA GLU A 42 -4.16 -1.36 18.89
C GLU A 42 -3.40 -2.02 17.75
N ALA A 43 -2.23 -2.58 18.04
CA ALA A 43 -1.42 -3.32 17.08
C ALA A 43 -2.18 -4.53 16.48
N ALA A 44 -2.87 -5.30 17.32
CA ALA A 44 -3.69 -6.43 16.88
C ALA A 44 -4.86 -5.99 15.98
N ARG A 45 -5.56 -4.89 16.32
CA ARG A 45 -6.63 -4.33 15.49
C ARG A 45 -6.11 -3.83 14.14
N ALA A 46 -5.01 -3.07 14.16
CA ALA A 46 -4.38 -2.55 12.95
C ALA A 46 -3.93 -3.68 12.01
N ALA A 47 -3.27 -4.72 12.54
CA ALA A 47 -2.83 -5.87 11.77
C ALA A 47 -4.00 -6.61 11.11
N ARG A 48 -5.10 -6.82 11.85
CA ARG A 48 -6.30 -7.47 11.30
C ARG A 48 -6.93 -6.64 10.18
N ILE A 49 -7.08 -5.34 10.38
CA ILE A 49 -7.59 -4.43 9.34
C ILE A 49 -6.71 -4.44 8.10
N ALA A 50 -5.39 -4.40 8.27
CA ALA A 50 -4.43 -4.40 7.17
C ALA A 50 -4.52 -5.68 6.30
N TYR A 51 -4.93 -6.81 6.87
CA TYR A 51 -5.17 -8.03 6.11
C TYR A 51 -6.60 -8.15 5.57
N ASP A 52 -7.62 -7.87 6.39
CA ASP A 52 -9.02 -8.15 6.05
C ASP A 52 -9.63 -7.11 5.11
N TYR A 53 -9.32 -5.82 5.31
CA TYR A 53 -9.94 -4.75 4.55
C TYR A 53 -9.53 -4.77 3.06
N PRO A 54 -8.27 -5.04 2.70
CA PRO A 54 -7.89 -5.27 1.31
C PRO A 54 -8.67 -6.38 0.58
N LEU A 55 -9.15 -7.41 1.29
CA LEU A 55 -9.98 -8.44 0.68
C LEU A 55 -11.36 -7.88 0.28
N GLN A 56 -11.89 -6.94 1.08
CA GLN A 56 -13.13 -6.24 0.75
C GLN A 56 -12.90 -5.29 -0.44
N LEU A 57 -11.81 -4.52 -0.42
CA LEU A 57 -11.43 -3.64 -1.52
C LEU A 57 -11.23 -4.41 -2.82
N ALA A 58 -10.58 -5.58 -2.79
CA ALA A 58 -10.38 -6.42 -3.97
C ALA A 58 -11.71 -6.81 -4.64
N LYS A 59 -12.72 -7.14 -3.83
CA LYS A 59 -14.08 -7.44 -4.32
C LYS A 59 -14.75 -6.20 -4.87
N GLN A 60 -14.71 -5.09 -4.12
CA GLN A 60 -15.34 -3.82 -4.52
C GLN A 60 -14.74 -3.24 -5.82
N TYR A 61 -13.43 -3.38 -6.00
CA TYR A 61 -12.75 -2.92 -7.21
C TYR A 61 -12.86 -3.92 -8.37
N GLY A 62 -13.35 -5.14 -8.13
CA GLY A 62 -13.46 -6.18 -9.14
C GLY A 62 -12.09 -6.64 -9.66
N ILE A 63 -11.14 -6.89 -8.74
CA ILE A 63 -9.79 -7.36 -9.07
C ILE A 63 -9.85 -8.79 -9.58
N THR A 64 -9.47 -8.98 -10.84
CA THR A 64 -9.40 -10.30 -11.49
C THR A 64 -8.04 -10.60 -12.11
N ASP A 65 -7.15 -9.60 -12.17
CA ASP A 65 -5.90 -9.68 -12.91
C ASP A 65 -4.72 -9.15 -12.08
N THR A 66 -3.54 -9.15 -12.69
CA THR A 66 -2.35 -8.51 -12.12
C THR A 66 -2.57 -7.01 -11.90
N PRO A 67 -1.86 -6.39 -10.93
CA PRO A 67 -2.05 -4.97 -10.61
C PRO A 67 -1.92 -4.02 -11.81
N LEU A 68 -0.96 -4.28 -12.71
CA LEU A 68 -0.77 -3.45 -13.92
C LEU A 68 -1.87 -3.67 -14.97
N ALA A 69 -2.39 -4.88 -15.11
CA ALA A 69 -3.52 -5.15 -15.98
C ALA A 69 -4.79 -4.46 -15.46
N HIS A 70 -5.03 -4.50 -14.15
CA HIS A 70 -6.14 -3.77 -13.52
C HIS A 70 -5.99 -2.26 -13.65
N ASN A 71 -4.78 -1.72 -13.47
CA ASN A 71 -4.53 -0.28 -13.66
C ASN A 71 -4.91 0.18 -15.08
N ARG A 72 -4.63 -0.62 -16.11
CA ARG A 72 -5.06 -0.31 -17.50
C ARG A 72 -6.58 -0.25 -17.62
N LYS A 73 -7.31 -1.15 -16.95
CA LYS A 73 -8.78 -1.14 -16.92
C LYS A 73 -9.32 0.14 -16.26
N VAL A 74 -8.71 0.57 -15.16
CA VAL A 74 -9.12 1.81 -14.48
C VAL A 74 -8.84 3.04 -15.35
N ASN A 75 -7.62 3.14 -15.90
CA ASN A 75 -7.22 4.31 -16.70
C ASN A 75 -8.04 4.49 -17.99
N ARG A 76 -8.62 3.42 -18.53
CA ARG A 76 -9.50 3.48 -19.71
C ARG A 76 -11.00 3.57 -19.36
N GLY A 77 -11.36 3.54 -18.08
CA GLY A 77 -12.75 3.71 -17.62
C GLY A 77 -13.56 2.42 -17.38
N ASP A 78 -12.99 1.23 -17.59
CA ASP A 78 -13.72 -0.05 -17.40
C ASP A 78 -13.93 -0.44 -15.93
N ARG A 79 -13.16 0.19 -15.04
CA ARG A 79 -13.21 -0.03 -13.59
C ARG A 79 -13.12 1.32 -12.89
N PRO A 80 -13.93 1.58 -11.86
CA PRO A 80 -13.95 2.89 -11.22
C PRO A 80 -12.75 3.13 -10.29
N ARG A 81 -12.18 2.07 -9.71
CA ARG A 81 -11.10 2.14 -8.68
C ARG A 81 -10.16 0.94 -8.78
N GLY A 82 -9.05 1.01 -8.05
CA GLY A 82 -8.07 -0.08 -7.90
C GLY A 82 -6.64 0.26 -8.30
N LEU A 83 -6.36 1.50 -8.73
CA LEU A 83 -4.99 2.05 -8.78
C LEU A 83 -4.33 2.03 -7.39
N CYS A 84 -3.00 1.90 -7.34
CA CYS A 84 -2.23 1.86 -6.09
C CYS A 84 -2.61 2.94 -5.07
N TRP A 85 -2.84 4.17 -5.53
CA TRP A 85 -3.23 5.28 -4.65
C TRP A 85 -4.65 5.14 -4.08
N HIS A 86 -5.57 4.44 -4.73
CA HIS A 86 -6.89 4.13 -4.17
C HIS A 86 -6.78 3.14 -3.00
N TRP A 87 -5.99 2.08 -3.18
CA TRP A 87 -5.73 1.10 -2.12
C TRP A 87 -5.09 1.76 -0.91
N ALA A 88 -4.12 2.62 -1.16
CA ALA A 88 -3.54 3.45 -0.13
C ALA A 88 -4.65 4.29 0.53
N GLU A 89 -5.33 5.16 -0.22
CA GLU A 89 -6.40 6.06 0.26
C GLU A 89 -7.36 5.35 1.20
N ASP A 90 -7.98 4.28 0.72
CA ASP A 90 -9.05 3.58 1.42
C ASP A 90 -8.50 2.85 2.66
N LEU A 91 -7.32 2.20 2.58
CA LEU A 91 -6.72 1.54 3.75
C LEU A 91 -6.34 2.53 4.86
N GLN A 92 -5.76 3.69 4.50
CA GLN A 92 -5.45 4.72 5.51
C GLN A 92 -6.73 5.29 6.13
N ALA A 93 -7.76 5.55 5.33
CA ALA A 93 -9.04 6.04 5.85
C ALA A 93 -9.62 5.04 6.85
N LYS A 94 -9.59 3.74 6.53
CA LYS A 94 -10.07 2.69 7.43
C LYS A 94 -9.24 2.61 8.71
N LEU A 95 -7.91 2.63 8.64
CA LEU A 95 -7.07 2.61 9.83
C LEU A 95 -7.24 3.87 10.70
N ASN A 96 -7.34 5.04 10.08
CA ASN A 96 -7.58 6.30 10.80
C ASN A 96 -8.93 6.31 11.52
N SER A 97 -9.95 5.62 10.99
CA SER A 97 -11.26 5.53 11.64
C SER A 97 -11.23 4.80 13.00
N GLU A 98 -10.17 4.05 13.29
CA GLU A 98 -9.97 3.38 14.58
C GLU A 98 -9.51 4.32 15.69
N ASN A 99 -9.11 5.55 15.37
CA ASN A 99 -8.71 6.59 16.33
C ASN A 99 -7.65 6.13 17.36
N PHE A 100 -6.64 5.40 16.88
CA PHE A 100 -5.53 4.89 17.70
C PHE A 100 -4.86 6.00 18.52
N LYS A 101 -4.48 5.65 19.76
CA LYS A 101 -3.80 6.54 20.71
C LYS A 101 -2.29 6.39 20.66
N THR A 102 -1.81 5.19 20.38
CA THR A 102 -0.39 4.83 20.38
C THR A 102 0.18 4.63 18.98
N LEU A 103 -0.67 4.63 17.95
CA LEU A 103 -0.27 4.45 16.54
C LEU A 103 -0.62 5.67 15.69
N GLU A 104 0.11 5.80 14.57
CA GLU A 104 -0.08 6.87 13.59
C GLU A 104 0.02 6.32 12.16
N ILE A 105 -0.87 6.80 11.27
CA ILE A 105 -0.98 6.28 9.90
C ILE A 105 -0.48 7.33 8.89
N HIS A 106 0.52 6.94 8.12
CA HIS A 106 1.18 7.78 7.14
C HIS A 106 0.76 7.44 5.71
N ARG A 107 1.08 8.36 4.79
CA ARG A 107 1.04 8.12 3.34
C ARG A 107 2.42 8.29 2.74
N ALA A 108 2.92 7.26 2.04
CA ALA A 108 4.14 7.37 1.24
C ALA A 108 3.88 7.19 -0.25
N ILE A 109 4.80 7.75 -1.03
CA ILE A 109 4.92 7.56 -2.46
C ILE A 109 6.36 7.11 -2.79
N ALA A 110 6.49 6.04 -3.55
CA ALA A 110 7.72 5.63 -4.21
C ALA A 110 7.68 6.00 -5.69
N ASN A 111 8.85 6.19 -6.31
CA ASN A 111 9.00 6.60 -7.72
C ASN A 111 8.23 7.88 -8.09
N GLY A 112 7.91 8.72 -7.11
CA GLY A 112 6.98 9.83 -7.29
C GLY A 112 7.46 10.91 -8.27
N LEU A 113 8.78 11.01 -8.44
CA LEU A 113 9.45 12.00 -9.30
C LEU A 113 10.23 11.36 -10.44
N ASN A 114 10.12 10.04 -10.60
CA ASN A 114 10.82 9.30 -11.65
C ASN A 114 10.01 9.40 -12.97
N PRO A 115 10.63 9.81 -14.09
CA PRO A 115 9.92 9.97 -15.36
C PRO A 115 9.62 8.64 -16.08
N ILE A 116 10.26 7.54 -15.69
CA ILE A 116 10.19 6.23 -16.35
C ILE A 116 9.39 5.24 -15.51
N LEU A 117 9.62 5.22 -14.20
CA LEU A 117 9.01 4.26 -13.29
C LEU A 117 7.61 4.71 -12.84
N ILE A 118 6.70 3.75 -12.72
CA ILE A 118 5.35 4.00 -12.22
C ILE A 118 5.41 4.40 -10.74
N SER A 119 4.80 5.55 -10.45
CA SER A 119 4.58 6.01 -9.07
C SER A 119 3.75 4.98 -8.30
N HIS A 120 4.20 4.65 -7.10
CA HIS A 120 3.50 3.71 -6.22
C HIS A 120 3.17 4.37 -4.90
N SER A 121 1.98 4.13 -4.37
CA SER A 121 1.48 4.76 -3.15
C SER A 121 1.05 3.69 -2.16
N THR A 122 1.25 3.93 -0.87
CA THR A 122 0.87 2.99 0.18
C THR A 122 0.48 3.68 1.50
N ALA A 123 -0.12 2.92 2.42
CA ALA A 123 -0.25 3.29 3.83
C ALA A 123 0.96 2.78 4.61
N LEU A 124 1.31 3.47 5.70
CA LEU A 124 2.31 3.00 6.66
C LEU A 124 1.79 3.23 8.06
N ILE A 125 2.29 2.47 9.02
CA ILE A 125 1.93 2.58 10.43
C ILE A 125 3.18 2.69 11.29
N SER A 126 3.24 3.74 12.11
CA SER A 126 4.31 3.95 13.10
C SER A 126 3.72 4.01 14.51
N ALA A 127 4.59 4.05 15.52
CA ALA A 127 4.18 4.53 16.83
C ALA A 127 3.87 6.03 16.76
N LYS A 128 3.01 6.51 17.66
CA LYS A 128 2.55 7.90 17.70
C LYS A 128 3.72 8.87 17.81
N GLY A 129 3.78 9.89 16.94
CA GLY A 129 4.84 10.89 16.97
C GLY A 129 6.15 10.49 16.29
N ASP A 130 6.30 9.23 15.85
CA ASP A 130 7.41 8.83 14.99
C ASP A 130 7.12 9.23 13.53
N THR A 131 8.16 9.26 12.70
CA THR A 131 8.00 9.56 11.28
C THR A 131 7.66 8.30 10.49
N MET A 132 7.37 8.46 9.20
CA MET A 132 7.15 7.31 8.33
C MET A 132 8.39 6.43 8.11
N TYR A 133 9.59 6.91 8.43
CA TYR A 133 10.83 6.14 8.25
C TYR A 133 11.01 5.06 9.33
N GLU A 134 10.46 5.27 10.52
CA GLU A 134 10.37 4.26 11.58
C GLU A 134 9.17 3.32 11.43
N ALA A 135 8.32 3.56 10.41
CA ALA A 135 7.06 2.85 10.24
C ALA A 135 7.21 1.44 9.61
N ILE A 136 6.07 0.74 9.57
CA ILE A 136 5.84 -0.47 8.76
C ILE A 136 5.00 -0.10 7.55
N VAL A 137 5.46 -0.48 6.36
CA VAL A 137 4.72 -0.39 5.10
C VAL A 137 3.55 -1.38 5.11
N LEU A 138 2.36 -0.94 4.70
CA LEU A 138 1.17 -1.77 4.54
C LEU A 138 0.66 -1.66 3.09
N ASP A 139 1.19 -2.51 2.21
CA ASP A 139 0.99 -2.43 0.76
C ASP A 139 0.15 -3.59 0.23
N PRO A 140 -1.18 -3.42 0.11
CA PRO A 140 -2.05 -4.44 -0.46
C PRO A 140 -2.08 -4.44 -2.00
N TRP A 141 -1.58 -3.40 -2.69
CA TRP A 141 -1.67 -3.31 -4.15
C TRP A 141 -0.61 -4.16 -4.85
N ARG A 142 0.60 -4.22 -4.30
CA ARG A 142 1.79 -4.86 -4.92
C ARG A 142 1.54 -6.27 -5.47
N TYR A 143 0.70 -7.03 -4.79
CA TYR A 143 0.37 -8.41 -5.13
C TYR A 143 -1.14 -8.62 -5.33
N GLY A 144 -1.86 -7.60 -5.81
CA GLY A 144 -3.27 -7.73 -6.21
C GLY A 144 -4.22 -8.02 -5.03
N GLY A 145 -3.97 -7.38 -3.88
CA GLY A 145 -4.76 -7.51 -2.66
C GLY A 145 -4.12 -8.39 -1.59
N LYS A 146 -3.08 -9.17 -1.91
CA LYS A 146 -2.28 -9.85 -0.89
C LYS A 146 -1.36 -8.82 -0.23
N LEU A 147 -1.53 -8.63 1.09
CA LEU A 147 -0.75 -7.67 1.86
C LEU A 147 0.75 -8.01 1.80
N PHE A 148 1.54 -7.03 1.39
CA PHE A 148 2.96 -6.94 1.68
C PHE A 148 3.18 -6.00 2.85
N TRP A 149 4.08 -6.37 3.76
CA TRP A 149 4.56 -5.46 4.80
C TRP A 149 6.04 -5.70 5.11
N SER A 150 6.70 -4.63 5.51
CA SER A 150 8.10 -4.57 5.96
C SER A 150 8.31 -3.28 6.74
N LYS A 151 9.41 -3.16 7.50
CA LYS A 151 9.85 -1.82 7.93
C LYS A 151 10.13 -0.96 6.70
N THR A 152 9.85 0.34 6.80
CA THR A 152 9.99 1.27 5.67
C THR A 152 11.38 1.24 5.05
N LEU A 153 12.42 1.33 5.88
CA LEU A 153 13.82 1.35 5.43
C LEU A 153 14.36 -0.01 4.99
N GLU A 154 13.59 -1.09 5.20
CA GLU A 154 13.97 -2.46 4.81
C GLU A 154 13.25 -2.93 3.53
N ASP A 155 12.37 -2.12 2.93
CA ASP A 155 11.70 -2.46 1.67
C ASP A 155 12.68 -2.38 0.49
N LYS A 156 13.21 -3.54 0.09
CA LYS A 156 14.20 -3.65 -0.99
C LYS A 156 13.68 -3.25 -2.38
N ARG A 157 12.37 -3.07 -2.56
CA ARG A 157 11.77 -2.77 -3.86
C ARG A 157 11.55 -1.28 -4.09
N TYR A 158 11.35 -0.51 -3.03
CA TYR A 158 10.89 0.88 -3.13
C TYR A 158 11.51 1.76 -2.06
N ASP A 159 12.07 2.89 -2.50
CA ASP A 159 12.38 4.01 -1.61
C ASP A 159 11.12 4.84 -1.39
N TRP A 160 10.67 4.91 -0.14
CA TRP A 160 9.43 5.56 0.26
C TRP A 160 9.67 6.99 0.74
N TYR A 161 8.88 7.92 0.22
CA TYR A 161 8.94 9.34 0.61
C TYR A 161 7.57 9.84 1.08
N PRO A 162 7.52 10.85 1.98
CA PRO A 162 6.27 11.46 2.40
C PRO A 162 5.46 11.96 1.22
N ARG A 163 4.17 11.61 1.18
CA ARG A 163 3.27 11.99 0.08
C ARG A 163 3.28 13.49 -0.18
N LEU A 164 3.22 14.29 0.89
CA LEU A 164 3.10 15.74 0.78
C LEU A 164 4.35 16.38 0.16
N GLU A 165 5.54 15.86 0.47
CA GLU A 165 6.79 16.33 -0.14
C GLU A 165 6.82 16.04 -1.65
N ILE A 166 6.47 14.81 -2.04
CA ILE A 166 6.40 14.43 -3.46
C ILE A 166 5.37 15.27 -4.22
N LEU A 167 4.21 15.55 -3.62
CA LEU A 167 3.17 16.38 -4.24
C LEU A 167 3.61 17.86 -4.36
N ALA A 168 4.29 18.39 -3.34
CA ALA A 168 4.83 19.75 -3.38
C ALA A 168 5.87 19.88 -4.50
N GLU A 169 6.78 18.92 -4.63
CA GLU A 169 7.81 18.92 -5.68
C GLU A 169 7.20 18.73 -7.08
N ARG A 170 6.21 17.85 -7.25
CA ARG A 170 5.44 17.75 -8.51
C ARG A 170 4.81 19.08 -8.89
N ARG A 171 4.18 19.79 -7.93
CA ARG A 171 3.58 21.10 -8.16
C ARG A 171 4.63 22.13 -8.58
N LYS A 172 5.78 22.16 -7.89
CA LYS A 172 6.91 23.06 -8.23
C LYS A 172 7.40 22.83 -9.66
N ARG A 173 7.64 21.57 -10.04
CA ARG A 173 8.09 21.22 -11.41
C ARG A 173 7.07 21.61 -12.47
N ARG A 174 5.78 21.40 -12.20
CA ARG A 174 4.72 21.80 -13.13
C ARG A 174 4.68 23.31 -13.33
N LEU A 175 4.73 24.10 -12.26
CA LEU A 175 4.74 25.57 -12.36
C LEU A 175 5.98 26.09 -13.09
N ALA A 176 7.15 25.47 -12.86
CA ALA A 176 8.37 25.82 -13.58
C ALA A 176 8.27 25.52 -15.09
N TYR A 177 7.62 24.41 -15.45
CA TYR A 177 7.35 24.07 -16.86
C TYR A 177 6.33 25.03 -17.49
N GLU A 178 5.23 25.33 -16.80
CA GLU A 178 4.19 26.25 -17.28
C GLU A 178 4.68 27.69 -17.40
N GLY A 179 5.59 28.13 -16.53
CA GLY A 179 6.20 29.47 -16.58
C GLY A 179 7.42 29.60 -17.49
N ALA A 180 7.86 28.50 -18.13
CA ALA A 180 8.93 28.48 -19.13
C ALA A 180 8.39 28.37 -20.57
N LEU A 181 7.06 28.32 -20.74
CA LEU A 181 6.33 28.46 -22.00
C LEU A 181 5.84 29.90 -22.17
#